data_AF-A0A2G5TXI9-F1
#
_entry.id   AF-A0A2G5TXI9-F1
#
_cell.length_a   1.000
_cell.length_b   1.000
_cell.length_c   1.000
_cell.angle_alpha   90.00
_cell.angle_beta   90.00
_cell.angle_gamma   90.00
#
_symmetry.space_group_name_H-M   'P 1'
#
loop_
_entity.id
_entity.type
_entity.pdbx_description
1 polymer ?
#
loop_
_entity_poly.entity_id
_entity_poly.type
_entity_poly.pdbx_seq_one_letter_code
_entity_poly.pdbx_strand_id
1 'polypeptide(L)'
;MGDLIQLSVGQKVKKWQIDKKLGEGAFGAVYKCSNPKGDLFALKVEGKDEKIQLLKMEVYVLNELKKAGGRHFCNIEDKGQVDNFNYVVMTFVGLSLADLRANAPTKKFS
;
A
#
# COMPACT_ATOMS: atom_id res chain seq x y z
N MET A 1 17.17 -3.68 -13.77
CA MET A 1 16.35 -3.48 -12.56
C MET A 1 15.34 -2.42 -12.95
N GLY A 2 14.05 -2.60 -12.66
CA GLY A 2 13.08 -1.55 -12.96
C GLY A 2 13.42 -0.31 -12.13
N ASP A 3 13.09 0.88 -12.64
CA ASP A 3 13.23 2.08 -11.83
C ASP A 3 12.22 2.06 -10.69
N LEU A 4 12.70 2.34 -9.49
CA LEU A 4 11.84 2.35 -8.31
C LEU A 4 10.87 3.54 -8.37
N ILE A 5 9.57 3.25 -8.43
CA ILE A 5 8.53 4.25 -8.59
C ILE A 5 8.40 5.10 -7.32
N GLN A 6 8.69 6.39 -7.44
CA GLN A 6 8.55 7.38 -6.37
C GLN A 6 7.41 8.34 -6.68
N LEU A 7 6.51 8.51 -5.70
CA LEU A 7 5.43 9.49 -5.78
C LEU A 7 5.66 10.62 -4.79
N SER A 8 5.41 11.85 -5.21
CA SER A 8 5.58 13.04 -4.37
C SER A 8 4.32 13.35 -3.57
N VAL A 9 4.47 13.96 -2.39
CA VAL A 9 3.31 14.46 -1.61
C VAL A 9 2.57 15.52 -2.44
N GLY A 10 1.24 15.45 -2.46
CA GLY A 10 0.37 16.28 -3.30
C GLY A 10 0.16 15.73 -4.71
N GLN A 11 0.96 14.76 -5.17
CA GLN A 11 0.74 14.09 -6.46
C GLN A 11 -0.59 13.34 -6.45
N LYS A 12 -1.28 13.34 -7.59
CA LYS A 12 -2.52 12.58 -7.78
C LYS A 12 -2.28 11.33 -8.60
N VAL A 13 -2.78 10.19 -8.10
CA VAL A 13 -2.93 8.94 -8.86
C VAL A 13 -4.42 8.73 -9.08
N LYS A 14 -4.91 9.10 -10.27
CA LYS A 14 -6.35 9.23 -10.56
C LYS A 14 -7.05 10.13 -9.52
N LYS A 15 -7.94 9.58 -8.69
CA LYS A 15 -8.68 10.29 -7.64
C LYS A 15 -7.95 10.34 -6.29
N TRP A 16 -6.81 9.66 -6.16
CA TRP A 16 -6.08 9.49 -4.91
C TRP A 16 -4.98 10.54 -4.79
N GLN A 17 -4.99 11.34 -3.73
CA GLN A 17 -3.92 12.29 -3.45
C GLN A 17 -2.91 11.66 -2.50
N ILE A 18 -1.61 11.75 -2.82
CA ILE A 18 -0.55 11.23 -1.95
C ILE A 18 -0.31 12.20 -0.78
N ASP A 19 -0.43 11.70 0.45
CA ASP A 19 -0.28 12.50 1.66
C ASP A 19 1.09 12.31 2.31
N LYS A 20 1.62 11.08 2.30
CA LYS A 20 2.88 10.73 2.97
C LYS A 20 3.41 9.38 2.50
N LYS A 21 4.73 9.24 2.36
CA LYS A 21 5.37 7.93 2.19
C LYS A 21 5.37 7.15 3.50
N LEU A 22 4.87 5.91 3.49
CA LEU A 22 4.79 5.04 4.67
C LEU A 22 5.97 4.08 4.74
N GLY A 23 6.43 3.58 3.59
CA GLY A 23 7.54 2.65 3.53
C GLY A 23 7.93 2.32 2.11
N GLU A 24 9.07 1.66 1.98
CA GLU A 24 9.66 1.23 0.72
C GLU A 24 10.34 -0.12 0.93
N GLY A 25 10.31 -0.95 -0.10
CA GLY A 25 11.06 -2.19 -0.17
C GLY A 25 11.48 -2.51 -1.60
N ALA A 26 12.04 -3.70 -1.80
CA ALA A 26 12.62 -4.12 -3.08
C ALA A 26 11.64 -4.08 -4.27
N PHE A 27 10.34 -4.22 -4.01
CA PHE A 27 9.30 -4.35 -5.05
C PHE A 27 8.48 -3.07 -5.25
N GLY A 28 8.78 -1.99 -4.51
CA GLY A 28 8.07 -0.73 -4.62
C GLY A 28 7.86 -0.02 -3.30
N ALA A 29 6.90 0.91 -3.29
CA ALA A 29 6.67 1.82 -2.17
C ALA A 29 5.19 1.87 -1.78
N VAL A 30 4.96 2.15 -0.49
CA VAL A 30 3.63 2.32 0.09
C VAL A 30 3.48 3.74 0.59
N TYR A 31 2.34 4.34 0.28
CA TYR A 31 2.00 5.72 0.61
C TYR A 31 0.67 5.75 1.35
N LYS A 32 0.51 6.72 2.25
CA LYS A 32 -0.77 7.18 2.72
C LYS A 32 -1.36 8.07 1.63
N CYS A 33 -2.62 7.88 1.32
CA CYS A 33 -3.34 8.71 0.38
C CYS A 33 -4.76 9.02 0.87
N SER A 34 -5.38 10.04 0.30
CA SER A 34 -6.77 10.41 0.57
C SER A 34 -7.61 10.36 -0.70
N ASN A 35 -8.91 10.05 -0.54
CA ASN A 35 -9.90 10.27 -1.60
C ASN A 35 -10.36 11.75 -1.61
N PRO A 36 -11.20 12.18 -2.58
CA PRO A 36 -11.73 13.55 -2.61
C PRO A 36 -12.62 13.93 -1.41
N LYS A 37 -13.11 12.95 -0.64
CA LYS A 37 -13.91 13.18 0.58
C LYS A 37 -13.02 13.37 1.83
N GLY A 38 -11.72 13.13 1.72
CA GLY A 38 -10.77 13.18 2.83
C GLY A 38 -10.59 11.85 3.58
N ASP A 39 -11.25 10.77 3.14
CA ASP A 39 -11.06 9.45 3.74
C ASP A 39 -9.66 8.91 3.42
N LEU A 40 -9.03 8.24 4.39
CA LEU A 40 -7.63 7.83 4.34
C LEU A 40 -7.45 6.36 3.92
N PHE A 41 -6.47 6.13 3.05
CA PHE A 41 -6.13 4.82 2.49
C PHE A 41 -4.61 4.62 2.41
N ALA A 42 -4.20 3.38 2.12
CA ALA A 42 -2.84 3.04 1.75
C ALA A 42 -2.78 2.73 0.25
N LEU A 43 -1.86 3.36 -0.47
CA LEU A 43 -1.59 3.12 -1.89
C LEU A 43 -0.21 2.49 -2.03
N LYS A 44 -0.16 1.25 -2.53
CA LYS A 44 1.09 0.58 -2.88
C LYS A 44 1.30 0.64 -4.39
N VAL A 45 2.52 0.94 -4.82
CA VAL A 45 2.94 0.95 -6.23
C VAL A 45 4.04 -0.06 -6.49
N GLU A 46 4.08 -0.57 -7.72
CA GLU A 46 5.11 -1.45 -8.26
C GLU A 46 5.38 -1.06 -9.71
N GLY A 47 6.65 -0.98 -10.14
CA GLY A 47 6.98 -0.66 -11.52
C GLY A 47 6.44 -1.71 -12.50
N LYS A 48 5.87 -1.28 -13.62
CA LYS A 48 5.29 -2.21 -14.62
C LYS A 48 6.34 -3.09 -15.30
N ASP A 49 7.58 -2.62 -15.33
CA ASP A 49 8.72 -3.28 -15.96
C ASP A 49 9.60 -3.99 -14.92
N GLU A 50 9.10 -4.14 -13.68
CA GLU A 50 9.77 -4.97 -12.68
C GLU A 50 9.86 -6.42 -13.15
N LYS A 51 11.03 -7.03 -12.94
CA LYS A 51 11.30 -8.41 -13.38
C LYS A 51 10.37 -9.41 -12.68
N ILE A 52 10.02 -9.12 -11.43
CA ILE A 52 9.13 -9.92 -10.61
C ILE A 52 7.97 -9.01 -10.20
N GLN A 53 6.80 -9.24 -10.79
CA GLN A 53 5.60 -8.47 -10.50
C GLN A 53 4.71 -9.22 -9.51
N LEU A 54 4.71 -8.80 -8.25
CA LEU A 54 3.96 -9.47 -7.17
C LEU A 54 2.65 -8.76 -6.85
N LEU A 55 2.50 -7.47 -7.19
CA LEU A 55 1.33 -6.69 -6.81
C LEU A 55 0.02 -7.29 -7.33
N LYS A 56 0.03 -7.88 -8.53
CA LYS A 56 -1.14 -8.58 -9.11
C LYS A 56 -1.54 -9.81 -8.29
N MET A 57 -0.54 -10.53 -7.77
CA MET A 57 -0.72 -11.70 -6.91
C MET A 57 -1.24 -11.29 -5.53
N GLU A 58 -0.68 -10.23 -4.93
CA GLU A 58 -1.21 -9.66 -3.68
C GLU A 58 -2.69 -9.27 -3.81
N VAL A 59 -3.05 -8.61 -4.91
CA VAL A 59 -4.43 -8.24 -5.23
C VAL A 59 -5.35 -9.46 -5.31
N TYR A 60 -4.90 -10.54 -5.96
CA TYR A 60 -5.68 -11.77 -6.06
C TYR A 60 -5.90 -12.41 -4.69
N VAL A 61 -4.84 -12.59 -3.89
CA VAL A 61 -4.93 -13.19 -2.54
C VAL A 61 -5.85 -12.39 -1.63
N LEU A 62 -5.73 -11.06 -1.59
CA LEU A 62 -6.61 -10.24 -0.76
C LEU A 62 -8.09 -10.35 -1.16
N ASN A 63 -8.38 -10.49 -2.46
CA ASN A 63 -9.75 -10.70 -2.92
C ASN A 63 -10.29 -12.08 -2.52
N GLU A 64 -9.49 -13.14 -2.64
CA GLU A 64 -9.91 -14.49 -2.21
C GLU A 64 -10.10 -14.57 -0.69
N LEU A 65 -9.23 -13.95 0.10
CA LEU A 65 -9.38 -13.86 1.55
C LEU A 65 -10.65 -13.12 1.96
N LYS A 66 -11.02 -12.05 1.25
CA LYS A 66 -12.29 -11.34 1.47
C LYS A 66 -13.49 -12.23 1.17
N LYS A 67 -13.48 -12.99 0.06
CA LYS A 67 -14.55 -13.95 -0.27
C LYS A 67 -14.69 -15.05 0.77
N ALA A 68 -13.58 -15.51 1.34
CA ALA A 68 -13.56 -16.50 2.42
C ALA A 68 -13.98 -15.94 3.80
N GLY A 69 -14.35 -14.65 3.90
CA GLY A 69 -14.76 -14.04 5.17
C GLY A 69 -13.60 -13.67 6.10
N GLY A 70 -12.38 -13.52 5.56
CA GLY A 70 -11.19 -13.16 6.31
C GLY A 70 -11.27 -11.76 6.93
N ARG A 71 -11.52 -11.69 8.24
CA ARG A 71 -11.75 -10.43 8.97
C ARG A 71 -10.50 -9.62 9.33
N HIS A 72 -9.32 -10.22 9.19
CA HIS A 72 -8.03 -9.64 9.64
C HIS A 72 -7.14 -9.18 8.47
N PHE A 73 -7.71 -9.01 7.29
CA PHE A 73 -7.00 -8.58 6.09
C PHE A 73 -7.48 -7.22 5.61
N CYS A 74 -6.59 -6.48 4.95
CA CYS A 74 -6.96 -5.20 4.34
C CYS A 74 -7.95 -5.44 3.20
N ASN A 75 -8.93 -4.56 3.08
CA ASN A 75 -9.84 -4.55 1.94
C ASN A 75 -9.24 -3.71 0.81
N ILE A 76 -9.36 -4.21 -0.42
CA ILE A 76 -9.03 -3.44 -1.62
C ILE A 76 -10.18 -2.47 -1.90
N GLU A 77 -9.80 -1.21 -2.08
CA GLU A 77 -10.68 -0.09 -2.44
C GLU A 77 -10.60 0.22 -3.94
N ASP A 78 -9.40 0.20 -4.50
CA ASP A 78 -9.15 0.44 -5.93
C ASP A 78 -7.87 -0.26 -6.38
N LYS A 79 -7.72 -0.47 -7.67
CA LYS A 79 -6.50 -1.01 -8.28
C LYS A 79 -6.42 -0.62 -9.74
N GLY A 80 -5.22 -0.55 -10.28
CA GLY A 80 -5.04 -0.33 -11.70
C GLY A 80 -3.59 -0.13 -12.10
N GLN A 81 -3.43 0.38 -13.30
CA GLN A 81 -2.15 0.76 -13.88
C GLN A 81 -2.21 2.23 -14.29
N VAL A 82 -1.14 2.98 -14.04
CA VAL A 82 -0.96 4.38 -14.45
C VAL A 82 0.48 4.53 -14.93
N ASP A 83 0.68 5.16 -16.09
CA ASP A 83 1.98 5.42 -16.69
C ASP A 83 2.92 4.20 -16.77
N ASN A 84 3.89 4.13 -15.87
CA ASN A 84 4.89 3.08 -15.77
C ASN A 84 4.77 2.22 -14.51
N PHE A 85 3.62 2.23 -13.82
CA PHE A 85 3.44 1.46 -12.59
C PHE A 85 2.04 0.88 -12.39
N ASN A 86 1.99 -0.23 -11.67
CA ASN A 86 0.78 -0.81 -11.13
C ASN A 86 0.52 -0.23 -9.72
N TYR A 87 -0.74 -0.07 -9.34
CA TYR A 87 -1.11 0.36 -7.99
C TYR A 87 -2.29 -0.43 -7.42
N VAL A 88 -2.31 -0.53 -6.10
CA VAL A 88 -3.48 -0.97 -5.32
C VAL A 88 -3.71 0.04 -4.20
N VAL A 89 -4.97 0.43 -4.01
CA VAL A 89 -5.44 1.20 -2.86
C VAL A 89 -6.21 0.27 -1.95
N MET A 90 -5.86 0.29 -0.67
CA MET A 90 -6.42 -0.59 0.34
C MET A 90 -6.62 0.14 1.67
N THR A 91 -7.28 -0.53 2.60
CA THR A 91 -7.51 -0.03 3.96
C THR A 91 -6.24 0.55 4.57
N PHE A 92 -6.30 1.80 5.04
CA PHE A 92 -5.24 2.36 5.88
C PHE A 92 -5.35 1.82 7.30
N VAL A 93 -4.24 1.33 7.84
CA VAL A 93 -4.17 0.79 9.20
C VAL A 93 -3.14 1.56 10.03
N GLY A 94 -3.10 1.25 11.33
CA GLY A 94 -2.14 1.85 12.26
C GLY A 94 -0.70 1.42 12.03
N LEU A 95 0.13 1.69 13.03
CA LEU A 95 1.54 1.30 13.06
C LEU A 95 1.73 -0.20 12.89
N SER A 96 2.83 -0.61 12.27
CA SER A 96 3.19 -2.03 12.19
C SER A 96 3.50 -2.59 13.58
N LEU A 97 3.41 -3.92 13.75
CA LEU A 97 3.81 -4.55 15.01
C LEU A 97 5.28 -4.29 15.37
N ALA A 98 6.15 -4.14 14.36
CA ALA A 98 7.55 -3.80 14.57
C ALA A 98 7.69 -2.38 15.15
N ASP A 99 6.94 -1.41 14.59
CA ASP A 99 6.92 -0.02 15.08
C ASP A 99 6.32 0.05 16.49
N LEU A 100 5.21 -0.64 16.72
CA LEU A 100 4.56 -0.71 18.03
C LEU A 100 5.51 -1.29 19.09
N ARG A 101 6.21 -2.38 18.76
CA ARG A 101 7.21 -2.98 19.63
C ARG A 101 8.36 -2.01 19.89
N ALA A 102 8.85 -1.35 18.85
CA ALA A 102 9.91 -0.35 18.98
C ALA A 102 9.48 0.83 19.86
N ASN A 103 8.19 1.19 19.87
CA ASN A 103 7.67 2.27 20.71
C ASN A 103 7.36 1.82 22.15
N ALA A 104 7.31 0.51 22.43
CA ALA A 104 7.08 0.01 23.77
C ALA A 104 8.27 0.32 24.71
N PRO A 105 8.04 0.65 25.99
CA PRO A 105 9.11 1.05 26.92
C PRO A 105 10.26 0.03 27.02
N THR A 106 9.94 -1.26 27.01
CA THR A 106 10.92 -2.37 27.13
C THR A 106 11.25 -3.04 25.79
N LYS A 107 10.79 -2.47 24.67
CA LYS A 107 10.92 -3.04 23.32
C LYS A 107 10.33 -4.46 23.18
N LYS A 108 9.36 -4.81 24.02
CA LYS A 108 8.66 -6.10 24.05
C LYS A 108 7.16 -5.88 24.28
N PHE A 109 6.35 -6.82 23.79
CA PHE A 109 4.95 -6.94 24.20
C PHE A 109 4.86 -7.89 25.39
N SER A 110 3.92 -7.63 26.30
CA SER A 110 3.57 -8.50 27.44
C SER A 110 2.57 -9.56 27.03
#